data_AF-A0A7N5K5N3-F1
#
_entry.id   AF-A0A7N5K5N3-F1
#
_cell.length_a   1.000
_cell.length_b   1.000
_cell.length_c   1.000
_cell.angle_alpha   90.00
_cell.angle_beta   90.00
_cell.angle_gamma   90.00
#
_symmetry.space_group_name_H-M   'P 1'
#
loop_
_entity.id
_entity.type
_entity.pdbx_description
1 polymer ?
#
loop_
_entity_poly.entity_id
_entity_poly.type
_entity_poly.pdbx_seq_one_letter_code
_entity_poly.pdbx_strand_id
1 'polypeptide(L)'
;MSGGGKKRDASDECAAILLRYLQEQNRPHSAQDVFSNLQKQHGLGKTAVVKALEQLSQQGKINEKVYGKQKIYFPDQNRFVCCQSCDP
;
A
#
# COMPACT_ATOMS: atom_id res chain seq x y z
N MET A 1 11.08 22.02 -12.72
CA MET A 1 11.03 21.16 -13.92
C MET A 1 9.70 20.43 -13.91
N SER A 2 9.10 20.34 -15.10
CA SER A 2 7.68 20.17 -15.38
C SER A 2 7.00 18.96 -14.76
N GLY A 3 5.78 19.18 -14.24
CA GLY A 3 4.80 18.14 -13.96
C GLY A 3 4.42 17.43 -15.27
N GLY A 4 4.86 16.19 -15.39
CA GLY A 4 4.37 15.26 -16.42
C GLY A 4 2.99 14.76 -15.99
N GLY A 5 1.95 15.20 -16.71
CA GLY A 5 0.61 14.65 -16.60
C GLY A 5 0.63 13.16 -16.98
N LYS A 6 0.76 12.30 -15.98
CA LYS A 6 0.61 10.86 -16.16
C LYS A 6 -0.86 10.59 -16.38
N LYS A 7 -1.22 10.20 -17.61
CA LYS A 7 -2.51 9.57 -17.92
C LYS A 7 -2.66 8.42 -16.92
N ARG A 8 -3.65 8.51 -16.03
CA ARG A 8 -3.84 7.52 -14.96
C ARG A 8 -4.41 6.28 -15.61
N ASP A 9 -3.55 5.32 -15.93
CA ASP A 9 -3.97 3.99 -16.33
C ASP A 9 -4.79 3.35 -15.19
N ALA A 10 -5.73 2.47 -15.49
CA ALA A 10 -6.55 1.79 -14.46
C ALA A 10 -5.71 1.06 -13.39
N SER A 11 -4.48 0.67 -13.76
CA SER A 11 -3.50 0.09 -12.82
C SER A 11 -2.95 1.12 -11.83
N ASP A 12 -2.78 2.38 -12.23
CA ASP A 12 -2.38 3.49 -11.35
C ASP A 12 -3.51 3.86 -10.39
N GLU A 13 -4.79 3.75 -10.79
CA GLU A 13 -5.93 3.98 -9.90
C GLU A 13 -6.00 2.94 -8.78
N CYS A 14 -5.87 1.65 -9.13
CA CYS A 14 -5.81 0.55 -8.17
C CYS A 14 -4.67 0.76 -7.15
N ALA A 15 -3.49 1.17 -7.62
CA ALA A 15 -2.36 1.50 -6.76
C ALA A 15 -2.63 2.71 -5.85
N ALA A 16 -3.30 3.75 -6.35
CA ALA A 16 -3.64 4.92 -5.53
C ALA A 16 -4.61 4.57 -4.40
N ILE A 17 -5.66 3.79 -4.70
CA ILE A 17 -6.63 3.32 -3.70
C ILE A 17 -5.93 2.45 -2.66
N LEU A 18 -5.11 1.50 -3.11
CA LEU A 18 -4.39 0.59 -2.22
C LEU A 18 -3.43 1.32 -1.28
N LEU A 19 -2.68 2.29 -1.82
CA LEU A 19 -1.76 3.10 -1.03
C LEU A 19 -2.51 3.87 0.07
N ARG A 20 -3.64 4.49 -0.27
CA ARG A 20 -4.48 5.19 0.71
C ARG A 20 -5.02 4.24 1.77
N TYR A 21 -5.56 3.10 1.36
CA TYR A 21 -6.05 2.08 2.28
C TYR A 21 -4.97 1.65 3.29
N LEU A 22 -3.76 1.32 2.82
CA LEU A 22 -2.66 0.93 3.71
C LEU A 22 -2.24 2.06 4.66
N GLN A 23 -2.22 3.31 4.18
CA GLN A 23 -1.90 4.49 5.00
C GLN A 23 -2.96 4.76 6.08
N GLU A 24 -4.24 4.62 5.75
CA GLU A 24 -5.35 4.80 6.68
C GLU A 24 -5.39 3.70 7.75
N GLN A 25 -5.16 2.45 7.34
CA GLN A 25 -5.08 1.34 8.29
C GLN A 25 -3.84 1.43 9.18
N ASN A 26 -2.72 1.92 8.65
CA ASN A 26 -1.42 2.04 9.32
C ASN A 26 -0.98 0.74 10.04
N ARG A 27 -1.36 -0.42 9.51
CA ARG A 27 -1.03 -1.74 10.05
C ARG A 27 -0.58 -2.70 8.95
N PRO A 28 0.20 -3.74 9.28
CA PRO A 28 0.61 -4.73 8.30
C PRO A 28 -0.56 -5.61 7.86
N HIS A 29 -0.68 -5.83 6.55
CA HIS A 29 -1.69 -6.70 5.96
C HIS A 29 -1.09 -7.68 4.95
N SER A 30 -1.67 -8.88 4.84
CA SER A 30 -1.32 -9.82 3.78
C SER A 30 -1.91 -9.38 2.43
N ALA A 31 -1.37 -9.87 1.32
CA ALA A 31 -1.96 -9.63 -0.01
C ALA A 31 -3.43 -10.09 -0.09
N GLN A 32 -3.77 -11.18 0.60
CA GLN A 32 -5.11 -11.75 0.62
C GLN A 32 -6.08 -10.86 1.40
N ASP A 33 -5.65 -10.32 2.55
CA ASP A 33 -6.47 -9.38 3.34
C ASP A 33 -6.72 -8.08 2.59
N VAL A 34 -5.68 -7.49 2.00
CA VAL A 34 -5.82 -6.28 1.20
C VAL A 34 -6.78 -6.52 0.03
N PHE A 35 -6.64 -7.64 -0.67
CA PHE A 35 -7.56 -8.01 -1.75
C PHE A 35 -9.00 -8.15 -1.26
N SER A 36 -9.25 -8.92 -0.20
CA SER A 36 -10.60 -9.17 0.33
C SER A 36 -11.30 -7.87 0.73
N ASN A 37 -10.57 -6.94 1.36
CA ASN A 37 -11.11 -5.64 1.77
C ASN A 37 -11.37 -4.73 0.57
N LEU A 38 -10.39 -4.58 -0.32
CA LEU A 38 -10.52 -3.70 -1.48
C LEU A 38 -11.53 -4.22 -2.52
N GLN A 39 -11.69 -5.54 -2.64
CA GLN A 39 -12.73 -6.13 -3.48
C GLN A 39 -14.12 -5.75 -2.97
N LYS A 40 -14.35 -5.79 -1.66
CA LYS A 40 -15.63 -5.42 -1.05
C LYS A 40 -15.94 -3.94 -1.17
N GLN A 41 -14.92 -3.08 -1.03
CA GLN A 41 -15.10 -1.62 -1.03
C GLN A 41 -15.11 -0.99 -2.43
N HIS A 42 -14.28 -1.52 -3.34
CA HIS A 42 -14.00 -0.90 -4.64
C HIS A 42 -14.17 -1.86 -5.83
N GLY A 43 -14.55 -3.12 -5.60
CA GLY A 43 -14.73 -4.09 -6.68
C GLY A 43 -13.42 -4.50 -7.40
N LEU A 44 -12.26 -4.26 -6.78
CA LEU A 44 -10.96 -4.52 -7.41
C LEU A 44 -10.69 -6.03 -7.55
N GLY A 45 -10.16 -6.43 -8.70
CA GLY A 45 -9.77 -7.81 -8.98
C GLY A 45 -8.44 -8.20 -8.31
N LYS A 46 -8.29 -9.48 -7.96
CA LYS A 46 -7.10 -10.01 -7.27
C LYS A 46 -5.80 -9.70 -8.00
N THR A 47 -5.78 -9.89 -9.31
CA THR A 47 -4.60 -9.63 -10.16
C THR A 47 -4.22 -8.15 -10.14
N ALA A 48 -5.20 -7.25 -10.16
CA ALA A 48 -4.96 -5.80 -10.11
C ALA A 48 -4.39 -5.38 -8.75
N VAL A 49 -4.90 -5.96 -7.66
CA VAL A 49 -4.40 -5.70 -6.30
C VAL A 49 -2.97 -6.21 -6.12
N VAL A 50 -2.67 -7.43 -6.54
CA VAL A 50 -1.32 -8.01 -6.41
C VAL A 50 -0.31 -7.21 -7.24
N LYS A 51 -0.65 -6.87 -8.49
CA LYS A 51 0.20 -6.04 -9.35
C LYS A 51 0.42 -4.65 -8.74
N ALA A 52 -0.61 -4.06 -8.14
CA ALA A 52 -0.49 -2.78 -7.45
C ALA A 52 0.40 -2.84 -6.21
N LEU A 53 0.33 -3.92 -5.41
CA LEU A 53 1.21 -4.15 -4.26
C LEU A 53 2.68 -4.23 -4.70
N GLU A 54 2.97 -5.04 -5.72
CA GLU A 54 4.32 -5.17 -6.27
C GLU A 54 4.82 -3.85 -6.84
N GLN A 55 3.98 -3.14 -7.59
CA GLN A 55 4.31 -1.82 -8.14
C GLN A 55 4.65 -0.81 -7.04
N LEU A 56 3.83 -0.71 -5.99
CA LEU A 56 4.04 0.25 -4.90
C LEU A 56 5.28 -0.12 -4.06
N SER A 57 5.52 -1.41 -3.88
CA SER A 57 6.71 -1.94 -3.20
C SER A 57 7.98 -1.58 -3.97
N GLN A 58 8.00 -1.85 -5.29
CA GLN A 58 9.11 -1.47 -6.18
C GLN A 58 9.34 0.05 -6.24
N GLN A 59 8.29 0.85 -6.13
CA GLN A 59 8.37 2.31 -6.06
C GLN A 59 8.81 2.84 -4.69
N GLY A 60 8.96 1.98 -3.67
CA GLY A 60 9.27 2.39 -2.30
C GLY A 60 8.15 3.20 -1.63
N LYS A 61 6.90 3.07 -2.10
CA LYS A 61 5.73 3.74 -1.50
C LYS A 61 5.18 2.96 -0.30
N ILE A 62 5.37 1.65 -0.31
CA ILE A 62 5.02 0.73 0.77
C ILE A 62 6.21 -0.21 0.98
N ASN A 63 6.28 -0.80 2.16
CA ASN A 63 7.28 -1.81 2.49
C ASN A 63 6.63 -3.20 2.39
N GLU A 64 7.39 -4.15 1.83
CA GLU A 64 7.05 -5.56 1.87
C GLU A 64 8.00 -6.32 2.80
N LYS A 65 7.46 -7.30 3.53
CA LYS A 65 8.27 -8.20 4.34
C LYS A 65 7.78 -9.63 4.20
N VAL A 66 8.73 -10.54 4.00
CA VAL A 66 8.47 -11.97 3.90
C VAL A 66 8.55 -12.58 5.30
N TYR A 67 7.46 -13.24 5.72
CA TYR A 67 7.38 -14.02 6.94
C TYR A 67 7.14 -15.49 6.59
N GLY A 68 8.24 -16.25 6.51
CA GLY A 68 8.21 -17.65 6.09
C GLY A 68 7.69 -17.78 4.66
N LYS A 69 6.47 -18.31 4.50
CA LYS A 69 5.83 -18.51 3.18
C LYS A 69 4.91 -17.36 2.75
N GLN A 70 4.64 -16.39 3.63
CA GLN A 70 3.68 -15.32 3.37
C GLN A 70 4.38 -13.97 3.26
N LYS A 71 3.83 -13.08 2.43
CA LYS A 71 4.25 -11.67 2.34
C LYS A 71 3.23 -10.78 3.03
N ILE A 72 3.73 -9.84 3.81
CA ILE A 72 2.93 -8.74 4.36
C ILE A 72 3.41 -7.41 3.80
N TYR A 73 2.47 -6.47 3.70
CA TYR A 73 2.67 -5.14 3.17
C TYR A 73 2.20 -4.13 4.20
N PHE A 74 2.94 -3.04 4.34
CA PHE A 74 2.63 -1.96 5.28
C PHE A 74 3.09 -0.62 4.70
N PRO A 75 2.41 0.49 5.02
CA PRO A 75 2.89 1.80 4.62
C PRO A 75 4.22 2.09 5.33
N ASP A 76 5.01 3.02 4.79
CA ASP A 76 6.18 3.52 5.49
C ASP A 76 5.75 4.23 6.79
N GLN A 77 6.04 3.58 7.92
CA GLN A 77 5.68 4.07 9.26
C GLN A 77 6.64 5.16 9.76
N ASN A 78 7.78 5.39 9.09
CA ASN A 78 8.76 6.39 9.47
C ASN A 78 8.26 7.83 9.24
N ARG A 79 7.12 7.99 8.55
CA ARG A 79 6.41 9.28 8.42
C ARG A 79 5.57 9.65 9.64
N PHE A 80 5.27 8.70 10.52
CA PHE A 80 4.62 9.01 11.79
C PHE A 80 5.73 9.23 12.81
N VAL A 81 6.05 10.50 13.06
CA VAL A 81 6.87 10.92 14.19
C VAL A 81 6.33 10.20 15.42
N CYS A 82 7.11 9.23 15.90
CA CYS A 82 6.91 8.69 17.24
C CYS A 82 6.99 9.92 18.15
N CYS A 83 5.92 10.18 18.90
CA CYS A 83 5.88 11.25 19.90
C CYS A 83 7.01 11.01 20.91
N GLN A 84 8.22 11.48 20.60
CA GLN A 84 9.32 11.59 21.55
C GLN A 84 9.05 12.82 22.40
N SER A 85 8.04 12.69 23.25
CA SER A 85 7.79 13.59 24.36
C SER A 85 7.21 12.77 25.51
N CYS A 86 8.00 11.79 25.95
CA CYS A 86 8.09 11.39 27.34
C CYS A 86 9.58 11.32 27.65
N ASP A 87 10.17 12.49 27.91
CA ASP A 87 11.43 12.60 28.63
C ASP A 87 11.12 12.35 30.13
N PRO A 88 11.97 11.62 30.87
CA PRO A 88 11.70 11.06 32.21
C PRO A 88 11.51 12.08 33.34
#